data_AF-A0A3P1BVU2-F1
#
_entry.id   AF-A0A3P1BVU2-F1
#
_cell.length_a   1.000
_cell.length_b   1.000
_cell.length_c   1.000
_cell.angle_alpha   90.00
_cell.angle_beta   90.00
_cell.angle_gamma   90.00
#
_symmetry.space_group_name_H-M   'P 1'
#
loop_
_entity.id
_entity.type
_entity.pdbx_description
1 polymer ?
#
loop_
_entity_poly.entity_id
_entity_poly.type
_entity_poly.pdbx_seq_one_letter_code
_entity_poly.pdbx_strand_id
1 'polypeptide(L)'
;MIDMVGIGPFVVLPLVIHTIGGPHFLWAWILGAVISLIDALVWSELGAAYPQAGGSYNFLKIAYGEKHWGKMVSFLYVWQTMIQAPLVVASGAIGFAQYASYLIPLEGWERKAVSGGVVILITLLLYRKIESIGRISILLWVCVLATLGWIIWGGLTGGTQAVSLALPAGESLSGLFGAGLGIASVKTIYCYLGYYNVCHLGGEIRNPSRNIPLSMLVSVVGIAALYLAMNWSVVSVIPWQEAQHSEFIISAVIERLYGSRAGTIATFMVLIVAFSSLFAVLLGYSRVPYAAAADGQFFRIFAKLHPTRQFPYVSLLFLGALGFGFSLLFRLSDVITAILAMRIVVQFIGQAIGLLLLHRRKQAAHFPFKMPLYPLPVLLAIAIWTFIFISTGWTFMLSGLTVIGLGIIVFIITARIRGQWPFEHTDQPVTPLVNPKKL
;
A
#
# COMPACT_ATOMS: atom_id res chain seq x y z
N MET A 1 3.33 0.28 -10.25
CA MET A 1 3.54 1.74 -10.35
C MET A 1 2.28 2.53 -10.04
N ILE A 2 1.18 2.42 -10.80
CA ILE A 2 -0.04 3.23 -10.56
C ILE A 2 -0.60 3.14 -9.13
N ASP A 3 -0.47 2.00 -8.46
CA ASP A 3 -0.87 1.84 -7.05
C ASP A 3 -0.14 2.83 -6.13
N MET A 4 1.17 2.99 -6.32
CA MET A 4 2.00 3.90 -5.52
C MET A 4 1.62 5.36 -5.76
N VAL A 5 1.28 5.71 -7.01
CA VAL A 5 0.97 7.09 -7.39
C VAL A 5 -0.52 7.37 -7.23
N GLY A 6 -0.92 7.57 -5.98
CA GLY A 6 -2.27 7.97 -5.60
C GLY A 6 -2.40 9.46 -5.25
N ILE A 7 -3.40 9.76 -4.42
CA ILE A 7 -3.59 11.12 -3.88
C ILE A 7 -2.53 11.51 -2.85
N GLY A 8 -1.90 10.51 -2.22
CA GLY A 8 -0.94 10.67 -1.13
C GLY A 8 0.11 11.74 -1.39
N PRO A 9 0.92 11.67 -2.47
CA PRO A 9 1.98 12.64 -2.74
C PRO A 9 1.52 14.10 -2.77
N PHE A 10 0.31 14.35 -3.28
CA PHE A 10 -0.22 15.69 -3.42
C PHE A 10 -0.71 16.26 -2.09
N VAL A 11 -1.32 15.43 -1.24
CA VAL A 11 -1.86 15.86 0.07
C VAL A 11 -0.82 15.82 1.18
N VAL A 12 0.14 14.90 1.08
CA VAL A 12 1.17 14.68 2.11
C VAL A 12 2.34 15.65 1.97
N LEU A 13 2.63 16.16 0.77
CA LEU A 13 3.72 17.12 0.57
C LEU A 13 3.63 18.35 1.50
N PRO A 14 2.51 19.09 1.57
CA PRO A 14 2.32 20.19 2.53
C PRO A 14 2.55 19.76 3.99
N LEU A 15 2.03 18.59 4.38
CA LEU A 15 2.17 18.05 5.74
C LEU A 15 3.63 17.72 6.08
N VAL A 16 4.39 17.20 5.12
CA VAL A 16 5.82 16.89 5.28
C VAL A 16 6.64 18.17 5.39
N ILE A 17 6.35 19.19 4.57
CA ILE A 17 6.99 20.51 4.67
C ILE A 17 6.72 21.11 6.05
N HIS A 18 5.45 21.09 6.50
CA HIS A 18 5.05 21.61 7.80
C HIS A 18 5.75 20.88 8.96
N THR A 19 5.85 19.54 8.89
CA THR A 19 6.50 18.73 9.94
C THR A 19 7.99 19.00 10.07
N ILE A 20 8.67 19.25 8.94
CA ILE A 20 10.10 19.56 8.92
C ILE A 20 10.37 21.02 9.30
N GLY A 21 9.43 21.92 9.03
CA GLY A 21 9.55 23.34 9.36
C GLY A 21 10.66 24.07 8.58
N GLY A 22 11.05 23.54 7.42
CA GLY A 22 12.15 24.10 6.63
C GLY A 22 12.31 23.48 5.24
N PRO A 23 13.27 23.99 4.43
CA PRO A 23 13.45 23.59 3.03
C PRO A 23 13.99 22.16 2.86
N HIS A 24 14.45 21.52 3.95
CA HIS A 24 15.09 20.20 3.95
C HIS A 24 14.13 19.02 3.83
N PHE A 25 12.85 19.26 3.54
CA PHE A 25 11.79 18.25 3.51
C PHE A 25 12.01 17.15 2.47
N LEU A 26 12.80 17.41 1.41
CA LEU A 26 13.20 16.41 0.41
C LEU A 26 13.95 15.21 1.03
N TRP A 27 14.67 15.42 2.14
CA TRP A 27 15.35 14.32 2.84
C TRP A 27 14.38 13.30 3.43
N ALA A 28 13.18 13.71 3.85
CA ALA A 28 12.15 12.78 4.28
C ALA A 28 11.68 11.90 3.11
N TRP A 29 11.55 12.46 1.91
CA TRP A 29 11.17 11.71 0.71
C TRP A 29 12.26 10.74 0.23
N ILE A 30 13.53 11.14 0.37
CA ILE A 30 14.69 10.26 0.11
C ILE A 30 14.68 9.12 1.13
N LEU A 31 14.50 9.41 2.43
CA LEU A 31 14.48 8.39 3.46
C LEU A 31 13.31 7.42 3.27
N GLY A 32 12.11 7.92 2.97
CA GLY A 32 10.96 7.08 2.65
C GLY A 32 11.19 6.16 1.45
N ALA A 33 11.90 6.63 0.42
CA ALA A 33 12.27 5.82 -0.75
C ALA A 33 13.29 4.74 -0.38
N VAL A 34 14.33 5.08 0.40
CA VAL A 34 15.35 4.13 0.88
C VAL A 34 14.71 3.03 1.73
N ILE A 35 13.84 3.40 2.68
CA ILE A 35 13.11 2.45 3.52
C ILE A 35 12.25 1.52 2.66
N SER A 36 11.52 2.09 1.69
CA SER A 36 10.69 1.30 0.77
C SER A 36 11.51 0.37 -0.11
N LEU A 37 12.73 0.77 -0.51
CA LEU A 37 13.64 -0.05 -1.30
C LEU A 37 14.20 -1.23 -0.49
N ILE A 38 14.58 -0.99 0.77
CA ILE A 38 15.03 -2.02 1.70
C ILE A 38 13.92 -3.07 1.89
N ASP A 39 12.68 -2.63 2.13
CA ASP A 39 11.55 -3.55 2.26
C ASP A 39 11.24 -4.27 0.94
N ALA A 40 11.29 -3.57 -0.19
CA ALA A 40 11.08 -4.16 -1.51
C ALA A 40 12.05 -5.31 -1.82
N LEU A 41 13.25 -5.33 -1.25
CA LEU A 41 14.16 -6.48 -1.36
C LEU A 41 13.59 -7.73 -0.67
N VAL A 42 13.04 -7.59 0.54
CA VAL A 42 12.38 -8.70 1.28
C VAL A 42 11.21 -9.24 0.45
N TRP A 43 10.39 -8.35 -0.10
CA TRP A 43 9.29 -8.72 -0.97
C TRP A 43 9.73 -9.36 -2.29
N SER A 44 10.83 -8.88 -2.87
CA SER A 44 11.38 -9.41 -4.13
C SER A 44 11.79 -10.86 -4.00
N GLU A 45 12.49 -11.21 -2.93
CA GLU A 45 12.95 -12.58 -2.70
C GLU A 45 11.79 -13.54 -2.43
N LEU A 46 10.83 -13.14 -1.58
CA LEU A 46 9.64 -13.94 -1.30
C LEU A 46 8.73 -14.08 -2.53
N GLY A 47 8.48 -12.97 -3.24
CA GLY A 47 7.63 -12.94 -4.42
C GLY A 47 8.20 -13.71 -5.61
N ALA A 48 9.53 -13.71 -5.78
CA ALA A 48 10.19 -14.51 -6.81
C ALA A 48 10.17 -16.00 -6.51
N ALA A 49 10.29 -16.39 -5.23
CA ALA A 49 10.29 -17.79 -4.80
C ALA A 49 8.88 -18.39 -4.73
N TYR A 50 7.88 -17.61 -4.34
CA TYR A 50 6.51 -18.08 -4.13
C TYR A 50 5.46 -17.24 -4.89
N PRO A 51 5.44 -17.27 -6.23
CA PRO A 51 4.60 -16.39 -7.06
C PRO A 51 3.13 -16.85 -7.14
N GLN A 52 2.50 -17.13 -6.00
CA GLN A 52 1.10 -17.54 -5.91
C GLN A 52 0.20 -16.33 -5.64
N ALA A 53 -1.06 -16.40 -6.07
CA ALA A 53 -2.04 -15.36 -5.75
C ALA A 53 -2.25 -15.24 -4.23
N GLY A 54 -2.33 -14.02 -3.71
CA GLY A 54 -2.51 -13.75 -2.27
C GLY A 54 -1.28 -13.19 -1.54
N GLY A 55 -0.11 -13.12 -2.19
CA GLY A 55 1.08 -12.42 -1.67
C GLY A 55 1.48 -12.83 -0.26
N SER A 56 1.49 -11.88 0.69
CA SER A 56 1.88 -12.11 2.08
C SER A 56 1.14 -13.26 2.76
N TYR A 57 -0.10 -13.56 2.35
CA TYR A 57 -0.82 -14.73 2.87
C TYR A 57 0.01 -16.01 2.67
N ASN A 58 0.46 -16.26 1.44
CA ASN A 58 1.28 -17.43 1.13
C ASN A 58 2.67 -17.30 1.75
N PHE A 59 3.27 -16.11 1.71
CA PHE A 59 4.61 -15.90 2.26
C PHE A 59 4.64 -16.26 3.75
N LEU A 60 3.71 -15.75 4.55
CA LEU A 60 3.62 -16.02 5.98
C LEU A 60 3.27 -17.49 6.27
N LYS A 61 2.35 -18.08 5.49
CA LYS A 61 1.97 -19.49 5.61
C LYS A 61 3.18 -20.42 5.43
N ILE A 62 3.97 -20.20 4.38
CA ILE A 62 5.15 -21.01 4.05
C ILE A 62 6.30 -20.70 5.03
N ALA A 63 6.51 -19.43 5.33
CA ALA A 63 7.61 -18.95 6.16
C ALA A 63 7.54 -19.36 7.64
N TYR A 64 6.35 -19.60 8.17
CA TYR A 64 6.14 -20.09 9.54
C TYR A 64 5.73 -21.57 9.61
N GLY A 65 5.74 -22.27 8.46
CA GLY A 65 5.39 -23.68 8.36
C GLY A 65 3.87 -23.90 8.26
N GLU A 66 3.44 -24.45 7.12
CA GLU A 66 2.04 -24.53 6.72
C GLU A 66 1.14 -25.33 7.68
N LYS A 67 1.72 -26.22 8.47
CA LYS A 67 0.98 -27.07 9.43
C LYS A 67 0.92 -26.50 10.85
N HIS A 68 1.75 -25.50 11.18
CA HIS A 68 1.90 -24.97 12.53
C HIS A 68 1.59 -23.46 12.57
N TRP A 69 2.53 -22.65 13.08
CA TRP A 69 2.45 -21.20 13.18
C TRP A 69 2.08 -20.50 11.87
N GLY A 70 2.40 -21.09 10.71
CA GLY A 70 1.97 -20.59 9.40
C GLY A 70 0.46 -20.45 9.25
N LYS A 71 -0.35 -21.36 9.82
CA LYS A 71 -1.82 -21.22 9.82
C LYS A 71 -2.26 -19.98 10.58
N MET A 72 -1.69 -19.75 11.76
CA MET A 72 -2.04 -18.59 12.59
C MET A 72 -1.60 -17.28 11.94
N VAL A 73 -0.34 -17.15 11.54
CA VAL A 73 0.19 -15.88 11.03
C VAL A 73 -0.45 -15.51 9.69
N SER A 74 -0.70 -16.49 8.81
CA SER A 74 -1.44 -16.26 7.56
C SER A 74 -2.91 -15.93 7.78
N PHE A 75 -3.56 -16.55 8.78
CA PHE A 75 -4.92 -16.16 9.20
C PHE A 75 -4.97 -14.73 9.73
N LEU A 76 -4.03 -14.35 10.61
CA LEU A 76 -3.94 -12.98 11.15
C LEU A 76 -3.77 -11.95 10.04
N TYR A 77 -2.95 -12.25 9.03
CA TYR A 77 -2.82 -11.38 7.87
C TYR A 77 -4.14 -11.22 7.10
N VAL A 78 -4.88 -12.30 6.86
CA VAL A 78 -6.19 -12.24 6.17
C VAL A 78 -7.22 -11.49 7.01
N TRP A 79 -7.26 -11.76 8.32
CA TRP A 79 -8.10 -11.07 9.30
C TRP A 79 -7.87 -9.55 9.26
N GLN A 80 -6.62 -9.12 9.34
CA GLN A 80 -6.26 -7.71 9.23
C GLN A 80 -6.56 -7.15 7.83
N THR A 81 -6.36 -7.95 6.78
CA THR A 81 -6.67 -7.56 5.40
C THR A 81 -8.14 -7.18 5.23
N MET A 82 -9.06 -7.86 5.95
CA MET A 82 -10.49 -7.54 5.92
C MET A 82 -10.82 -6.13 6.43
N ILE A 83 -9.95 -5.54 7.24
CA ILE A 83 -10.14 -4.21 7.81
C ILE A 83 -9.26 -3.20 7.09
N GLN A 84 -7.97 -3.51 6.92
CA GLN A 84 -7.00 -2.58 6.37
C GLN A 84 -7.20 -2.32 4.87
N ALA A 85 -7.59 -3.31 4.07
CA ALA A 85 -7.74 -3.10 2.62
C ALA A 85 -8.91 -2.14 2.32
N PRO A 86 -10.09 -2.29 2.96
CA PRO A 86 -11.13 -1.28 2.91
C PRO A 86 -10.70 0.09 3.42
N LEU A 87 -9.88 0.16 4.48
CA LEU A 87 -9.31 1.43 4.95
C LEU A 87 -8.41 2.09 3.90
N VAL A 88 -7.58 1.32 3.18
CA VAL A 88 -6.74 1.88 2.09
C VAL A 88 -7.63 2.46 0.99
N VAL A 89 -8.68 1.74 0.57
CA VAL A 89 -9.66 2.22 -0.40
C VAL A 89 -10.36 3.49 0.10
N ALA A 90 -10.79 3.51 1.37
CA ALA A 90 -11.40 4.68 1.98
C ALA A 90 -10.44 5.88 2.02
N SER A 91 -9.15 5.68 2.32
CA SER A 91 -8.17 6.76 2.38
C SER A 91 -8.00 7.46 1.04
N GLY A 92 -7.86 6.71 -0.05
CA GLY A 92 -7.75 7.28 -1.39
C GLY A 92 -9.06 7.94 -1.84
N ALA A 93 -10.21 7.39 -1.48
CA ALA A 93 -11.52 7.95 -1.82
C ALA A 93 -11.81 9.26 -1.07
N ILE A 94 -11.47 9.33 0.22
CA ILE A 94 -11.57 10.55 1.02
C ILE A 94 -10.63 11.62 0.45
N GLY A 95 -9.38 11.26 0.14
CA GLY A 95 -8.42 12.19 -0.46
C GLY A 95 -8.87 12.66 -1.85
N PHE A 96 -9.43 11.78 -2.68
CA PHE A 96 -10.04 12.14 -3.96
C PHE A 96 -11.14 13.19 -3.77
N ALA A 97 -12.06 12.96 -2.84
CA ALA A 97 -13.15 13.88 -2.56
C ALA A 97 -12.67 15.21 -1.97
N GLN A 98 -11.65 15.18 -1.11
CA GLN A 98 -11.00 16.39 -0.60
C GLN A 98 -10.40 17.20 -1.76
N TYR A 99 -9.66 16.58 -2.67
CA TYR A 99 -9.05 17.27 -3.80
C TYR A 99 -10.09 17.79 -4.81
N ALA A 100 -11.21 17.07 -4.97
CA ALA A 100 -12.32 17.50 -5.81
C ALA A 100 -12.99 18.79 -5.32
N SER A 101 -12.85 19.13 -4.03
CA SER A 101 -13.35 20.37 -3.46
C SER A 101 -12.75 21.64 -4.10
N TYR A 102 -11.63 21.53 -4.82
CA TYR A 102 -11.09 22.65 -5.61
C TYR A 102 -11.98 23.00 -6.81
N LEU A 103 -12.64 22.02 -7.44
CA LEU A 103 -13.50 22.26 -8.60
C LEU A 103 -14.83 22.88 -8.19
N ILE A 104 -15.41 22.34 -7.13
CA ILE A 104 -16.70 22.74 -6.57
C ILE A 104 -16.52 22.62 -5.05
N PRO A 105 -16.82 23.65 -4.24
CA PRO A 105 -16.75 23.54 -2.79
C PRO A 105 -17.68 22.42 -2.29
N LEU A 106 -17.11 21.30 -1.81
CA LEU A 106 -17.86 20.16 -1.28
C LEU A 106 -17.80 20.17 0.24
N GLU A 107 -18.97 20.23 0.90
CA GLU A 107 -19.06 20.22 2.35
C GLU A 107 -19.91 19.06 2.88
N GLY A 108 -19.59 18.61 4.11
CA GLY A 108 -20.38 17.63 4.84
C GLY A 108 -20.71 16.36 4.05
N TRP A 109 -21.97 16.24 3.64
CA TRP A 109 -22.50 15.07 2.94
C TRP A 109 -22.05 14.97 1.48
N GLU A 110 -21.82 16.10 0.79
CA GLU A 110 -21.46 16.12 -0.63
C GLU A 110 -20.09 15.49 -0.85
N ARG A 111 -19.13 15.86 0.02
CA ARG A 111 -17.79 15.27 0.03
C ARG A 111 -17.85 13.76 0.30
N LYS A 112 -18.74 13.32 1.19
CA LYS A 112 -18.97 11.89 1.45
C LYS A 112 -19.59 11.19 0.24
N ALA A 113 -20.54 11.82 -0.44
CA ALA A 113 -21.16 11.28 -1.64
C ALA A 113 -20.15 11.12 -2.79
N VAL A 114 -19.25 12.09 -3.00
CA VAL A 114 -18.16 11.97 -3.99
C VAL A 114 -17.20 10.84 -3.63
N SER A 115 -16.82 10.75 -2.35
CA SER A 115 -15.97 9.67 -1.84
C SER A 115 -16.60 8.28 -2.03
N GLY A 116 -17.87 8.10 -1.65
CA GLY A 116 -18.58 6.84 -1.87
C GLY A 116 -18.81 6.54 -3.35
N GLY A 117 -19.13 7.56 -4.14
CA GLY A 117 -19.36 7.46 -5.58
C GLY A 117 -18.14 6.95 -6.34
N VAL A 118 -16.94 7.44 -6.00
CA VAL A 118 -15.71 6.95 -6.64
C VAL A 118 -15.43 5.47 -6.29
N VAL A 119 -15.70 5.04 -5.06
CA VAL A 119 -15.56 3.62 -4.66
C VAL A 119 -16.53 2.72 -5.44
N ILE A 120 -17.78 3.14 -5.58
CA ILE A 120 -18.79 2.42 -6.38
C ILE A 120 -18.35 2.32 -7.84
N LEU A 121 -17.94 3.45 -8.44
CA LEU A 121 -17.49 3.50 -9.82
C LEU A 121 -16.30 2.56 -10.08
N ILE A 122 -15.32 2.55 -9.19
CA ILE A 122 -14.15 1.66 -9.29
C ILE A 122 -14.58 0.20 -9.17
N THR A 123 -15.45 -0.12 -8.20
CA THR A 123 -15.96 -1.48 -8.01
C THR A 123 -16.69 -1.98 -9.26
N LEU A 124 -17.52 -1.13 -9.88
CA LEU A 124 -18.21 -1.44 -11.13
C LEU A 124 -17.26 -1.65 -12.31
N LEU A 125 -16.20 -0.83 -12.42
CA LEU A 125 -15.20 -0.96 -13.48
C LEU A 125 -14.33 -2.20 -13.33
N LEU A 126 -14.04 -2.60 -12.08
CA LEU A 126 -13.33 -3.84 -11.76
C LEU A 126 -14.20 -5.10 -11.91
N TYR A 127 -15.52 -4.97 -12.05
CA TYR A 127 -16.44 -6.09 -12.29
C TYR A 127 -16.35 -6.60 -13.75
N ARG A 128 -15.14 -6.81 -14.26
CA ARG A 128 -14.82 -7.15 -15.65
C ARG A 128 -13.65 -8.13 -15.70
N LYS A 129 -13.39 -8.70 -16.89
CA LYS A 129 -12.25 -9.59 -17.08
C LYS A 129 -10.92 -8.83 -16.98
N ILE A 130 -9.88 -9.54 -16.56
CA ILE A 130 -8.55 -8.98 -16.27
C ILE A 130 -7.87 -8.33 -17.49
N GLU A 131 -8.16 -8.79 -18.71
CA GLU A 131 -7.57 -8.24 -19.93
C GLU A 131 -8.08 -6.81 -20.21
N SER A 132 -9.36 -6.55 -19.93
CA SER A 132 -9.92 -5.20 -20.02
C SER A 132 -9.39 -4.30 -18.90
N ILE A 133 -9.18 -4.86 -17.70
CA ILE A 133 -8.56 -4.16 -16.57
C ILE A 133 -7.13 -3.75 -16.93
N GLY A 134 -6.34 -4.63 -17.54
CA GLY A 134 -4.97 -4.33 -17.98
C GLY A 134 -4.90 -3.14 -18.96
N ARG A 135 -5.83 -3.06 -19.93
CA ARG A 135 -5.91 -1.92 -20.86
C ARG A 135 -6.26 -0.61 -20.16
N ILE A 136 -7.21 -0.65 -19.22
CA ILE A 136 -7.59 0.52 -18.41
C ILE A 136 -6.39 0.98 -17.56
N SER A 137 -5.67 0.05 -16.93
CA SER A 137 -4.47 0.36 -16.13
C SER A 137 -3.36 1.04 -16.94
N ILE A 138 -3.15 0.63 -18.20
CA ILE A 138 -2.17 1.27 -19.09
C ILE A 138 -2.59 2.71 -19.41
N LEU A 139 -3.87 2.93 -19.77
CA LEU A 139 -4.39 4.27 -20.06
C LEU A 139 -4.23 5.19 -18.83
N LEU A 140 -4.64 4.70 -17.66
CA LEU A 140 -4.49 5.42 -16.39
C LEU A 140 -3.03 5.74 -16.08
N TRP A 141 -2.10 4.81 -16.37
CA TRP A 141 -0.67 5.04 -16.18
C TRP A 141 -0.13 6.13 -17.11
N VAL A 142 -0.56 6.16 -18.36
CA VAL A 142 -0.20 7.25 -19.30
C VAL A 142 -0.69 8.59 -18.77
N CYS A 143 -1.93 8.66 -18.27
CA CYS A 143 -2.45 9.87 -17.62
C CYS A 143 -1.59 10.28 -16.42
N VAL A 144 -1.21 9.33 -15.55
CA VAL A 144 -0.34 9.62 -14.39
C VAL A 144 0.99 10.21 -14.80
N LEU A 145 1.66 9.62 -15.80
CA LEU A 145 2.93 10.13 -16.32
C LEU A 145 2.77 11.50 -16.97
N ALA A 146 1.68 11.74 -17.70
CA ALA A 146 1.38 13.04 -18.29
C ALA A 146 1.17 14.11 -17.20
N THR A 147 0.41 13.79 -16.14
CA THR A 147 0.20 14.70 -15.01
C THR A 147 1.51 15.06 -14.32
N LEU A 148 2.29 14.05 -13.92
CA LEU A 148 3.58 14.28 -13.26
C LEU A 148 4.56 15.01 -14.17
N GLY A 149 4.61 14.63 -15.45
CA GLY A 149 5.45 15.27 -16.45
C GLY A 149 5.11 16.75 -16.63
N TRP A 150 3.84 17.11 -16.69
CA TRP A 150 3.40 18.51 -16.80
C TRP A 150 3.77 19.32 -15.56
N ILE A 151 3.58 18.76 -14.36
CA ILE A 151 3.97 19.41 -13.10
C ILE A 151 5.49 19.63 -13.05
N ILE A 152 6.28 18.59 -13.34
CA ILE A 152 7.74 18.67 -13.34
C ILE A 152 8.22 19.70 -14.37
N TRP A 153 7.70 19.63 -15.59
CA TRP A 153 8.02 20.60 -16.65
C TRP A 153 7.69 22.03 -16.23
N GLY A 154 6.51 22.26 -15.64
CA GLY A 154 6.07 23.57 -15.21
C GLY A 154 7.01 24.25 -14.22
N GLY A 155 7.48 23.55 -13.19
CA GLY A 155 8.44 24.14 -12.26
C GLY A 155 9.86 24.25 -12.83
N LEU A 156 10.27 23.37 -13.73
CA LEU A 156 11.57 23.54 -14.42
C LEU A 156 11.61 24.78 -15.30
N THR A 157 10.51 25.14 -15.96
CA THR A 157 10.46 26.31 -16.86
C THR A 157 10.01 27.59 -16.18
N GLY A 158 9.19 27.50 -15.13
CA GLY A 158 8.57 28.65 -14.47
C GLY A 158 8.98 28.84 -13.00
N GLY A 159 9.83 27.95 -12.46
CA GLY A 159 10.34 28.06 -11.10
C GLY A 159 11.35 29.19 -10.96
N THR A 160 11.14 30.05 -9.97
CA THR A 160 12.01 31.19 -9.65
C THR A 160 12.69 31.05 -8.30
N GLN A 161 12.22 30.13 -7.46
CA GLN A 161 12.73 29.91 -6.11
C GLN A 161 13.91 28.93 -6.14
N ALA A 162 14.97 29.27 -5.42
CA ALA A 162 16.10 28.36 -5.21
C ALA A 162 15.67 27.22 -4.27
N VAL A 163 15.83 25.98 -4.72
CA VAL A 163 15.59 24.79 -3.90
C VAL A 163 16.92 24.28 -3.38
N SER A 164 17.07 24.21 -2.05
CA SER A 164 18.30 23.74 -1.42
C SER A 164 18.19 22.27 -1.01
N LEU A 165 19.12 21.45 -1.49
CA LEU A 165 19.39 20.09 -0.97
C LEU A 165 20.43 20.07 0.15
N ALA A 166 21.01 21.23 0.49
CA ALA A 166 22.03 21.29 1.53
C ALA A 166 21.47 20.72 2.84
N LEU A 167 22.32 20.03 3.60
CA LEU A 167 21.96 19.68 4.97
C LEU A 167 21.83 20.95 5.80
N PRO A 168 20.97 20.96 6.84
CA PRO A 168 20.88 22.09 7.75
C PRO A 168 22.27 22.43 8.32
N ALA A 169 22.77 23.65 8.13
CA ALA A 169 24.06 24.08 8.69
C ALA A 169 23.88 24.59 10.12
N GLY A 170 24.71 24.12 11.06
CA GLY A 170 24.74 24.57 12.47
C GLY A 170 24.12 23.57 13.47
N GLU A 171 23.65 24.08 14.62
CA GLU A 171 22.99 23.31 15.71
C GLU A 171 21.67 22.61 15.29
N SER A 172 21.24 22.79 14.04
CA SER A 172 20.07 22.19 13.40
C SER A 172 20.21 20.70 13.02
N LEU A 173 21.37 20.08 13.26
CA LEU A 173 21.50 18.61 13.35
C LEU A 173 21.15 18.09 14.77
N SER A 174 20.37 18.86 15.53
CA SER A 174 19.86 18.45 16.84
C SER A 174 18.94 17.23 16.73
N GLY A 175 18.76 16.51 17.85
CA GLY A 175 17.81 15.40 17.95
C GLY A 175 16.38 15.76 17.52
N LEU A 176 16.01 17.05 17.56
CA LEU A 176 14.72 17.55 17.07
C LEU A 176 14.58 17.45 15.55
N PHE A 177 15.63 17.77 14.77
CA PHE A 177 15.59 17.60 13.32
C PHE A 177 15.52 16.11 12.96
N GLY A 178 16.30 15.27 13.64
CA GLY A 178 16.23 13.81 13.48
C GLY A 178 14.83 13.25 13.80
N ALA A 179 14.21 13.73 14.87
CA ALA A 179 12.83 13.36 15.24
C ALA A 179 11.81 13.83 14.20
N GLY A 180 11.91 15.09 13.74
CA GLY A 180 11.06 15.64 12.69
C GLY A 180 11.19 14.88 11.37
N LEU A 181 12.42 14.50 11.00
CA LEU A 181 12.72 13.68 9.82
C LEU A 181 12.16 12.26 9.95
N GLY A 182 12.22 11.66 11.14
CA GLY A 182 11.56 10.39 11.45
C GLY A 182 10.04 10.45 11.27
N ILE A 183 9.38 11.44 11.87
CA ILE A 183 7.91 11.63 11.78
C ILE A 183 7.48 11.93 10.33
N ALA A 184 8.20 12.82 9.65
CA ALA A 184 7.95 13.13 8.24
C ALA A 184 8.14 11.89 7.35
N SER A 185 9.13 11.05 7.65
CA SER A 185 9.38 9.83 6.88
C SER A 185 8.21 8.85 6.96
N VAL A 186 7.55 8.71 8.11
CA VAL A 186 6.31 7.90 8.23
C VAL A 186 5.25 8.35 7.22
N LYS A 187 5.08 9.66 7.05
CA LYS A 187 4.13 10.21 6.06
C LYS A 187 4.59 9.94 4.63
N THR A 188 5.88 10.08 4.32
CA THR A 188 6.39 9.78 2.97
C THR A 188 6.34 8.28 2.63
N ILE A 189 6.52 7.39 3.60
CA ILE A 189 6.41 5.94 3.41
C ILE A 189 4.99 5.59 2.96
N TYR A 190 3.96 6.22 3.54
CA TYR A 190 2.58 6.06 3.07
C TYR A 190 2.45 6.36 1.56
N CYS A 191 3.15 7.37 1.04
CA CYS A 191 3.14 7.70 -0.39
C CYS A 191 3.88 6.70 -1.29
N TYR A 192 4.80 5.92 -0.72
CA TYR A 192 5.53 4.88 -1.45
C TYR A 192 4.91 3.49 -1.33
N LEU A 193 3.90 3.27 -0.48
CA LEU A 193 3.21 1.99 -0.38
C LEU A 193 2.60 1.57 -1.74
N GLY A 194 2.43 0.27 -1.92
CA GLY A 194 1.82 -0.30 -3.14
C GLY A 194 2.82 -0.99 -4.09
N TYR A 195 4.14 -0.86 -3.86
CA TYR A 195 5.13 -1.61 -4.66
C TYR A 195 4.89 -3.12 -4.61
N TYR A 196 4.52 -3.66 -3.44
CA TYR A 196 4.28 -5.09 -3.23
C TYR A 196 2.96 -5.61 -3.83
N ASN A 197 2.10 -4.75 -4.37
CA ASN A 197 0.79 -5.18 -4.84
C ASN A 197 0.88 -6.19 -6.01
N VAL A 198 1.99 -6.15 -6.76
CA VAL A 198 2.34 -7.14 -7.77
C VAL A 198 2.39 -8.57 -7.21
N CYS A 199 2.74 -8.74 -5.93
CA CYS A 199 2.79 -10.04 -5.26
C CYS A 199 1.40 -10.64 -5.01
N HIS A 200 0.36 -9.81 -4.87
CA HIS A 200 -1.02 -10.33 -4.75
C HIS A 200 -1.51 -10.98 -6.05
N LEU A 201 -0.93 -10.55 -7.17
CA LEU A 201 -1.22 -10.99 -8.54
C LEU A 201 -0.22 -12.05 -9.03
N GLY A 202 0.60 -12.64 -8.16
CA GLY A 202 1.72 -13.51 -8.54
C GLY A 202 1.38 -14.59 -9.56
N GLY A 203 0.23 -15.26 -9.41
CA GLY A 203 -0.22 -16.33 -10.30
C GLY A 203 -0.64 -15.88 -11.70
N GLU A 204 -0.80 -14.57 -11.93
CA GLU A 204 -1.17 -13.99 -13.22
C GLU A 204 0.04 -13.40 -13.97
N ILE A 205 1.24 -13.44 -13.36
CA ILE A 205 2.45 -12.83 -13.90
C ILE A 205 3.24 -13.82 -14.74
N ARG A 206 3.59 -13.41 -15.96
CA ARG A 206 4.53 -14.15 -16.81
C ARG A 206 5.96 -14.01 -16.27
N ASN A 207 6.71 -15.11 -16.21
CA ASN A 207 8.09 -15.16 -15.70
C ASN A 207 8.26 -14.47 -14.31
N PRO A 208 7.49 -14.89 -13.29
CA PRO A 208 7.37 -14.15 -12.05
C PRO A 208 8.68 -14.04 -11.26
N SER A 209 9.55 -15.06 -11.32
CA SER A 209 10.86 -15.07 -10.67
C SER A 209 11.79 -13.92 -11.08
N ARG A 210 11.58 -13.35 -12.28
CA ARG A 210 12.31 -12.19 -12.77
C ARG A 210 11.47 -10.91 -12.72
N ASN A 211 10.20 -11.01 -13.13
CA ASN A 211 9.35 -9.84 -13.31
C ASN A 211 8.79 -9.26 -12.01
N ILE A 212 8.57 -10.08 -10.97
CA ILE A 212 8.12 -9.57 -9.65
C ILE A 212 9.22 -8.69 -9.01
N PRO A 213 10.47 -9.15 -8.84
CA PRO A 213 11.56 -8.31 -8.34
C PRO A 213 11.79 -7.04 -9.15
N LEU A 214 11.91 -7.17 -10.48
CA LEU A 214 12.15 -6.04 -11.36
C LEU A 214 11.02 -5.01 -11.26
N SER A 215 9.76 -5.47 -11.28
CA SER A 215 8.61 -4.58 -11.15
C SER A 215 8.67 -3.78 -9.85
N MET A 216 9.03 -4.39 -8.72
CA MET A 216 9.11 -3.69 -7.44
C MET A 216 10.26 -2.70 -7.39
N LEU A 217 11.48 -3.13 -7.70
CA LEU A 217 12.67 -2.27 -7.61
C LEU A 217 12.60 -1.10 -8.60
N VAL A 218 12.19 -1.35 -9.85
CA VAL A 218 12.00 -0.28 -10.85
C VAL A 218 10.86 0.65 -10.44
N SER A 219 9.77 0.12 -9.86
CA SER A 219 8.70 0.99 -9.36
C SER A 219 9.18 1.89 -8.23
N VAL A 220 9.90 1.36 -7.23
CA VAL A 220 10.37 2.17 -6.09
C VAL A 220 11.34 3.25 -6.55
N VAL A 221 12.37 2.89 -7.33
CA VAL A 221 13.37 3.86 -7.82
C VAL A 221 12.73 4.88 -8.77
N GLY A 222 11.91 4.41 -9.72
CA GLY A 222 11.26 5.29 -10.70
C GLY A 222 10.27 6.26 -10.05
N ILE A 223 9.44 5.80 -9.12
CA ILE A 223 8.51 6.68 -8.39
C ILE A 223 9.26 7.61 -7.44
N ALA A 224 10.35 7.18 -6.79
CA ALA A 224 11.18 8.07 -5.98
C ALA A 224 11.76 9.22 -6.81
N ALA A 225 12.30 8.94 -8.00
CA ALA A 225 12.79 9.98 -8.90
C ALA A 225 11.67 10.96 -9.30
N LEU A 226 10.48 10.43 -9.65
CA LEU A 226 9.32 11.26 -10.02
C LEU A 226 8.82 12.12 -8.85
N TYR A 227 8.73 11.58 -7.64
CA TYR A 227 8.30 12.35 -6.47
C TYR A 227 9.31 13.41 -6.08
N LEU A 228 10.61 13.11 -6.09
CA LEU A 228 11.64 14.10 -5.80
C LEU A 228 11.62 15.23 -6.84
N ALA A 229 11.50 14.90 -8.13
CA ALA A 229 11.39 15.89 -9.20
C ALA A 229 10.12 16.73 -9.08
N MET A 230 8.98 16.10 -8.78
CA MET A 230 7.70 16.79 -8.58
C MET A 230 7.77 17.74 -7.38
N ASN A 231 8.28 17.26 -6.24
CA ASN A 231 8.38 18.04 -5.02
C ASN A 231 9.34 19.23 -5.17
N TRP A 232 10.45 19.02 -5.87
CA TRP A 232 11.35 20.09 -6.27
C TRP A 232 10.62 21.12 -7.13
N SER A 233 9.94 20.65 -8.19
CA SER A 233 9.18 21.50 -9.10
C SER A 233 8.16 22.37 -8.36
N VAL A 234 7.38 21.78 -7.45
CA VAL A 234 6.39 22.50 -6.63
C VAL A 234 7.04 23.64 -5.84
N VAL A 235 8.12 23.37 -5.10
CA VAL A 235 8.74 24.37 -4.23
C VAL A 235 9.58 25.41 -5.01
N SER A 236 9.98 25.08 -6.25
CA SER A 236 10.60 26.05 -7.15
C SER A 236 9.61 27.15 -7.61
N VAL A 237 8.31 26.87 -7.59
CA VAL A 237 7.25 27.81 -8.01
C VAL A 237 6.61 28.49 -6.81
N ILE A 238 6.29 27.72 -5.77
CA ILE A 238 5.65 28.23 -4.54
C ILE A 238 6.62 28.02 -3.38
N PRO A 239 7.05 29.09 -2.68
CA PRO A 239 7.92 28.96 -1.51
C PRO A 239 7.37 27.96 -0.49
N TRP A 240 8.23 27.20 0.17
CA TRP A 240 7.82 26.16 1.11
C TRP A 240 6.95 26.69 2.26
N GLN A 241 7.11 27.97 2.62
CA GLN A 241 6.32 28.67 3.63
C GLN A 241 4.84 28.81 3.23
N GLU A 242 4.55 29.01 1.96
CA GLU A 242 3.19 29.01 1.41
C GLU A 242 2.72 27.58 1.16
N ALA A 243 3.60 26.71 0.63
CA ALA A 243 3.27 25.35 0.25
C ALA A 243 2.78 24.48 1.43
N GLN A 244 3.29 24.71 2.65
CA GLN A 244 2.90 23.97 3.85
C GLN A 244 1.43 24.15 4.25
N HIS A 245 0.78 25.22 3.79
CA HIS A 245 -0.62 25.55 4.11
C HIS A 245 -1.58 25.23 2.97
N SER A 246 -1.08 24.79 1.82
CA SER A 246 -1.90 24.55 0.64
C SER A 246 -2.57 23.18 0.69
N GLU A 247 -3.90 23.15 0.71
CA GLU A 247 -4.67 21.90 0.57
C GLU A 247 -4.65 21.36 -0.88
N PHE A 248 -4.43 22.24 -1.86
CA PHE A 248 -4.49 21.95 -3.29
C PHE A 248 -3.17 22.30 -3.99
N ILE A 249 -2.05 21.80 -3.45
CA ILE A 249 -0.71 22.29 -3.82
C ILE A 249 -0.42 22.23 -5.32
N ILE A 250 -0.80 21.15 -6.02
CA ILE A 250 -0.59 21.03 -7.46
C ILE A 250 -1.45 22.02 -8.25
N SER A 251 -2.74 22.11 -7.93
CA SER A 251 -3.63 23.08 -8.55
C SER A 251 -3.13 24.50 -8.37
N ALA A 252 -2.66 24.85 -7.17
CA ALA A 252 -2.09 26.16 -6.86
C ALA A 252 -0.80 26.45 -7.67
N VAL A 253 0.10 25.48 -7.81
CA VAL A 253 1.32 25.62 -8.61
C VAL A 253 0.97 25.87 -10.08
N ILE A 254 0.10 25.05 -10.66
CA ILE A 254 -0.29 25.17 -12.06
C ILE A 254 -1.07 26.46 -12.32
N GLU A 255 -1.95 26.86 -11.39
CA GLU A 255 -2.67 28.12 -11.45
C GLU A 255 -1.73 29.33 -11.42
N ARG A 256 -0.68 29.29 -10.59
CA ARG A 256 0.34 30.35 -10.55
C ARG A 256 1.13 30.47 -11.85
N LEU A 257 1.38 29.35 -12.52
CA LEU A 257 2.16 29.31 -13.78
C LEU A 257 1.34 29.67 -15.02
N TYR A 258 0.13 29.13 -15.12
CA TYR A 258 -0.65 29.09 -16.36
C TYR A 258 -2.08 29.65 -16.22
N GLY A 259 -2.43 30.14 -15.03
CA GLY A 259 -3.74 30.71 -14.71
C GLY A 259 -4.79 29.69 -14.28
N SER A 260 -5.93 30.20 -13.82
CA SER A 260 -6.97 29.41 -13.13
C SER A 260 -7.54 28.24 -13.95
N ARG A 261 -7.74 28.44 -15.27
CA ARG A 261 -8.22 27.36 -16.16
C ARG A 261 -7.27 26.16 -16.18
N ALA A 262 -5.96 26.41 -16.16
CA ALA A 262 -4.96 25.34 -16.13
C ALA A 262 -4.97 24.64 -14.76
N GLY A 263 -5.15 25.40 -13.66
CA GLY A 263 -5.37 24.85 -12.32
C GLY A 263 -6.55 23.88 -12.28
N THR A 264 -7.69 24.23 -12.90
CA THR A 264 -8.85 23.33 -13.04
C THR A 264 -8.50 22.04 -13.79
N ILE A 265 -7.78 22.13 -14.93
CA ILE A 265 -7.38 20.96 -15.72
C ILE A 265 -6.43 20.07 -14.91
N ALA A 266 -5.45 20.67 -14.22
CA ALA A 266 -4.54 19.92 -13.35
C ALA A 266 -5.28 19.20 -12.22
N THR A 267 -6.31 19.82 -11.64
CA THR A 267 -7.17 19.16 -10.65
C THR A 267 -7.84 17.92 -11.22
N PHE A 268 -8.45 17.98 -12.42
CA PHE A 268 -9.01 16.79 -13.06
C PHE A 268 -7.96 15.70 -13.29
N MET A 269 -6.76 16.09 -13.71
CA MET A 269 -5.65 15.15 -13.92
C MET A 269 -5.19 14.49 -12.61
N VAL A 270 -5.10 15.24 -11.51
CA VAL A 270 -4.80 14.70 -10.16
C VAL A 270 -5.90 13.75 -9.69
N LEU A 271 -7.16 14.06 -9.95
CA LEU A 271 -8.28 13.16 -9.64
C LEU A 271 -8.18 11.85 -10.43
N ILE A 272 -7.77 11.88 -11.70
CA ILE A 272 -7.49 10.66 -12.49
C ILE A 272 -6.33 9.87 -11.89
N VAL A 273 -5.27 10.54 -11.41
CA VAL A 273 -4.15 9.88 -10.72
C VAL A 273 -4.63 9.17 -9.45
N ALA A 274 -5.37 9.86 -8.58
CA ALA A 274 -5.95 9.29 -7.37
C ALA A 274 -6.87 8.09 -7.67
N PHE A 275 -7.72 8.23 -8.70
CA PHE A 275 -8.58 7.16 -9.19
C PHE A 275 -7.76 5.94 -9.64
N SER A 276 -6.64 6.16 -10.33
CA SER A 276 -5.79 5.07 -10.84
C SER A 276 -5.16 4.21 -9.75
N SER A 277 -4.72 4.84 -8.66
CA SER A 277 -4.18 4.13 -7.50
C SER A 277 -5.27 3.29 -6.82
N LEU A 278 -6.44 3.88 -6.55
CA LEU A 278 -7.58 3.14 -5.98
C LEU A 278 -8.00 1.93 -6.82
N PHE A 279 -8.01 2.10 -8.15
CA PHE A 279 -8.29 1.02 -9.08
C PHE A 279 -7.29 -0.14 -8.94
N ALA A 280 -5.99 0.16 -8.83
CA ALA A 280 -4.94 -0.84 -8.65
C ALA A 280 -4.97 -1.51 -7.26
N VAL A 281 -5.21 -0.73 -6.20
CA VAL A 281 -5.36 -1.18 -4.82
C VAL A 281 -6.45 -2.24 -4.73
N LEU A 282 -7.67 -1.89 -5.16
CA LEU A 282 -8.84 -2.77 -5.00
C LEU A 282 -8.70 -4.02 -5.89
N LEU A 283 -8.10 -3.89 -7.07
CA LEU A 283 -7.75 -5.01 -7.92
C LEU A 283 -6.88 -6.03 -7.18
N GLY A 284 -5.76 -5.58 -6.61
CA GLY A 284 -4.81 -6.49 -5.95
C GLY A 284 -5.37 -7.12 -4.67
N TYR A 285 -6.00 -6.32 -3.81
CA TYR A 285 -6.53 -6.83 -2.54
C TYR A 285 -7.68 -7.82 -2.71
N SER A 286 -8.45 -7.77 -3.80
CA SER A 286 -9.51 -8.77 -4.06
C SER A 286 -9.03 -10.22 -4.10
N ARG A 287 -7.73 -10.45 -4.32
CA ARG A 287 -7.12 -11.79 -4.42
C ARG A 287 -6.68 -12.40 -3.10
N VAL A 288 -6.45 -11.58 -2.07
CA VAL A 288 -6.01 -12.07 -0.76
C VAL A 288 -7.09 -12.93 -0.07
N PRO A 289 -8.36 -12.48 0.03
CA PRO A 289 -9.41 -13.25 0.71
C PRO A 289 -9.80 -14.48 -0.10
N TYR A 290 -9.72 -14.36 -1.44
CA TYR A 290 -9.93 -15.46 -2.36
C TYR A 290 -8.88 -16.56 -2.16
N ALA A 291 -7.60 -16.22 -2.13
CA ALA A 291 -6.51 -17.19 -1.92
C ALA A 291 -6.68 -17.93 -0.60
N ALA A 292 -6.96 -17.21 0.49
CA ALA A 292 -7.17 -17.81 1.80
C ALA A 292 -8.41 -18.72 1.86
N ALA A 293 -9.48 -18.37 1.14
CA ALA A 293 -10.69 -19.17 1.06
C ALA A 293 -10.54 -20.40 0.16
N ALA A 294 -9.79 -20.28 -0.95
CA ALA A 294 -9.44 -21.39 -1.82
C ALA A 294 -8.59 -22.45 -1.07
N ASP A 295 -7.73 -22.01 -0.16
CA ASP A 295 -6.95 -22.86 0.74
C ASP A 295 -7.74 -23.42 1.94
N GLY A 296 -9.03 -23.12 2.04
CA GLY A 296 -9.90 -23.56 3.13
C GLY A 296 -9.65 -22.90 4.49
N GLN A 297 -8.72 -21.94 4.56
CA GLN A 297 -8.34 -21.21 5.77
C GLN A 297 -9.23 -19.99 6.05
N PHE A 298 -10.16 -19.67 5.15
CA PHE A 298 -11.13 -18.58 5.31
C PHE A 298 -12.56 -19.02 4.94
N PHE A 299 -13.53 -18.10 5.02
CA PHE A 299 -14.93 -18.42 4.71
C PHE A 299 -15.09 -18.83 3.23
N ARG A 300 -15.73 -19.99 2.99
CA ARG A 300 -15.90 -20.59 1.65
C ARG A 300 -16.55 -19.66 0.63
N ILE A 301 -17.34 -18.67 1.08
CA ILE A 301 -18.00 -17.72 0.19
C ILE A 301 -17.00 -16.89 -0.64
N PHE A 302 -15.82 -16.58 -0.08
CA PHE A 302 -14.78 -15.81 -0.77
C PHE A 302 -14.00 -16.63 -1.80
N ALA A 303 -14.13 -17.96 -1.82
CA ALA A 303 -13.51 -18.83 -2.82
C ALA A 303 -14.25 -18.82 -4.17
N LYS A 304 -15.39 -18.12 -4.27
CA LYS A 304 -16.18 -18.07 -5.51
C LYS A 304 -15.56 -17.14 -6.55
N LEU A 305 -15.34 -17.69 -7.74
CA LEU A 305 -15.01 -16.93 -8.94
C LEU A 305 -16.27 -16.58 -9.76
N HIS A 306 -16.21 -15.50 -10.51
CA HIS A 306 -17.29 -15.11 -11.42
C HIS A 306 -17.46 -16.18 -12.52
N PRO A 307 -18.67 -16.75 -12.73
CA PRO A 307 -18.88 -17.91 -13.61
C PRO A 307 -18.29 -17.79 -15.01
N THR A 308 -18.44 -16.62 -15.65
CA THR A 308 -17.99 -16.36 -17.03
C THR A 308 -16.72 -15.51 -17.15
N ARG A 309 -16.26 -14.89 -16.06
CA ARG A 309 -15.19 -13.87 -16.08
C ARG A 309 -13.98 -14.20 -15.19
N GLN A 310 -14.08 -15.26 -14.38
CA GLN A 310 -12.95 -15.86 -13.64
C GLN A 310 -12.18 -14.89 -12.72
N PHE A 311 -12.87 -13.93 -12.09
CA PHE A 311 -12.31 -13.04 -11.07
C PHE A 311 -13.03 -13.22 -9.72
N PRO A 312 -12.40 -12.91 -8.56
CA PRO A 312 -12.97 -13.12 -7.23
C PRO A 312 -14.02 -12.05 -6.88
N TYR A 313 -15.22 -12.16 -7.46
CA TYR A 313 -16.25 -11.13 -7.38
C TYR A 313 -16.79 -10.92 -5.96
N VAL A 314 -16.89 -11.97 -5.14
CA VAL A 314 -17.36 -11.83 -3.74
C VAL A 314 -16.37 -11.00 -2.94
N SER A 315 -15.07 -11.31 -3.05
CA SER A 315 -14.01 -10.54 -2.40
C SER A 315 -14.01 -9.09 -2.86
N LEU A 316 -14.15 -8.85 -4.17
CA LEU A 316 -14.23 -7.50 -4.74
C LEU A 316 -15.41 -6.70 -4.16
N LEU A 317 -16.61 -7.28 -4.18
CA LEU A 317 -17.83 -6.61 -3.70
C LEU A 317 -17.77 -6.36 -2.19
N PHE A 318 -17.27 -7.31 -1.40
CA PHE A 318 -17.15 -7.16 0.04
C PHE A 318 -16.14 -6.06 0.42
N LEU A 319 -14.95 -6.07 -0.18
CA LEU A 319 -13.94 -5.04 0.07
C LEU A 319 -14.40 -3.66 -0.43
N GLY A 320 -15.08 -3.60 -1.58
CA GLY A 320 -15.68 -2.37 -2.10
C GLY A 320 -16.78 -1.83 -1.19
N ALA A 321 -17.67 -2.68 -0.68
CA ALA A 321 -18.75 -2.30 0.23
C ALA A 321 -18.23 -1.79 1.58
N LEU A 322 -17.23 -2.47 2.17
CA LEU A 322 -16.57 -1.98 3.38
C LEU A 322 -15.80 -0.68 3.11
N GLY A 323 -15.11 -0.59 1.96
CA GLY A 323 -14.38 0.61 1.56
C GLY A 323 -15.32 1.80 1.42
N PHE A 324 -16.50 1.59 0.82
CA PHE A 324 -17.57 2.58 0.76
C PHE A 324 -18.05 2.98 2.16
N GLY A 325 -18.38 2.02 3.02
CA GLY A 325 -18.81 2.32 4.39
C GLY A 325 -17.77 3.12 5.16
N PHE A 326 -16.50 2.71 5.09
CA PHE A 326 -15.40 3.39 5.78
C PHE A 326 -15.12 4.79 5.23
N SER A 327 -15.31 5.00 3.92
CA SER A 327 -15.11 6.31 3.30
C SER A 327 -16.17 7.35 3.70
N LEU A 328 -17.34 6.88 4.15
CA LEU A 328 -18.42 7.74 4.69
C LEU A 328 -18.29 8.01 6.19
N LEU A 329 -17.65 7.10 6.94
CA LEU A 329 -17.59 7.12 8.40
C LEU A 329 -16.33 7.78 8.94
N PHE A 330 -15.18 7.52 8.34
CA PHE A 330 -13.89 7.88 8.92
C PHE A 330 -13.24 9.13 8.30
N ARG A 331 -12.29 9.71 9.03
CA ARG A 331 -11.45 10.83 8.57
C ARG A 331 -10.15 10.32 8.00
N LEU A 332 -9.59 11.03 7.02
CA LEU A 332 -8.36 10.62 6.32
C LEU A 332 -7.18 10.36 7.29
N SER A 333 -6.96 11.24 8.27
CA SER A 333 -5.89 11.12 9.27
C SER A 333 -5.96 9.82 10.07
N ASP A 334 -7.16 9.48 10.53
CA ASP A 334 -7.40 8.32 11.39
C ASP A 334 -7.22 7.03 10.59
N VAL A 335 -7.68 7.05 9.33
CA VAL A 335 -7.55 5.93 8.39
C VAL A 335 -6.08 5.66 8.07
N ILE A 336 -5.29 6.68 7.71
CA ILE A 336 -3.85 6.51 7.39
C ILE A 336 -3.11 5.89 8.57
N THR A 337 -3.34 6.42 9.77
CA THR A 337 -2.64 5.97 10.99
C THR A 337 -3.05 4.54 11.36
N ALA A 338 -4.35 4.21 11.25
CA ALA A 338 -4.86 2.86 11.48
C ALA A 338 -4.29 1.83 10.49
N ILE A 339 -4.16 2.18 9.21
CA ILE A 339 -3.57 1.31 8.18
C ILE A 339 -2.14 0.93 8.57
N LEU A 340 -1.32 1.90 8.97
CA LEU A 340 0.07 1.65 9.34
C LEU A 340 0.14 0.74 10.58
N ALA A 341 -0.59 1.09 11.64
CA ALA A 341 -0.58 0.32 12.88
C ALA A 341 -0.96 -1.15 12.70
N MET A 342 -1.96 -1.46 11.87
CA MET A 342 -2.38 -2.84 11.64
C MET A 342 -1.36 -3.65 10.82
N ARG A 343 -0.71 -3.02 9.84
CA ARG A 343 0.12 -3.73 8.85
C ARG A 343 1.51 -4.07 9.35
N ILE A 344 2.09 -3.18 10.16
CA ILE A 344 3.52 -3.24 10.49
C ILE A 344 3.93 -4.57 11.13
N VAL A 345 3.19 -5.04 12.13
CA VAL A 345 3.61 -6.21 12.92
C VAL A 345 3.54 -7.50 12.10
N VAL A 346 2.40 -7.81 11.48
CA VAL A 346 2.20 -9.09 10.81
C VAL A 346 2.77 -9.07 9.39
N GLN A 347 2.45 -8.03 8.61
CA GLN A 347 2.79 -7.99 7.20
C GLN A 347 4.24 -7.61 6.93
N PHE A 348 4.80 -6.66 7.68
CA PHE A 348 6.17 -6.19 7.42
C PHE A 348 7.19 -6.90 8.31
N ILE A 349 7.07 -6.77 9.64
CA ILE A 349 8.00 -7.39 10.60
C ILE A 349 7.89 -8.92 10.54
N GLY A 350 6.68 -9.47 10.62
CA GLY A 350 6.44 -10.91 10.55
C GLY A 350 6.95 -11.52 9.24
N GLN A 351 6.78 -10.83 8.11
CA GLN A 351 7.27 -11.32 6.83
C GLN A 351 8.81 -11.30 6.75
N ALA A 352 9.45 -10.23 7.25
CA ALA A 352 10.91 -10.14 7.30
C ALA A 352 11.51 -11.24 8.20
N ILE A 353 10.93 -11.47 9.39
CA ILE A 353 11.32 -12.59 10.26
C ILE A 353 11.09 -13.92 9.55
N GLY A 354 9.95 -14.07 8.87
CA GLY A 354 9.63 -15.24 8.06
C GLY A 354 10.69 -15.55 7.00
N LEU A 355 11.21 -14.53 6.31
CA LEU A 355 12.28 -14.72 5.33
C LEU A 355 13.59 -15.25 5.97
N LEU A 356 13.95 -14.78 7.17
CA LEU A 356 15.08 -15.32 7.93
C LEU A 356 14.86 -16.80 8.28
N LEU A 357 13.65 -17.15 8.73
CA LEU A 357 13.28 -18.54 9.04
C LEU A 357 13.31 -19.44 7.79
N LEU A 358 12.97 -18.91 6.62
CA LEU A 358 13.06 -19.66 5.37
C LEU A 358 14.51 -19.91 4.95
N HIS A 359 15.37 -18.90 5.03
CA HIS A 359 16.80 -19.06 4.75
C HIS A 359 17.49 -20.05 5.68
N ARG A 360 17.01 -20.20 6.92
CA ARG A 360 17.51 -21.25 7.83
C ARG A 360 17.06 -22.65 7.45
N ARG A 361 15.88 -22.79 6.81
CA ARG A 361 15.26 -24.08 6.48
C ARG A 361 15.47 -24.53 5.03
N LYS A 362 15.82 -23.63 4.13
CA LYS A 362 15.96 -23.86 2.69
C LYS A 362 17.34 -23.45 2.22
N GLN A 363 17.86 -24.17 1.23
CA GLN A 363 19.12 -23.84 0.58
C GLN A 363 18.99 -22.58 -0.27
N ALA A 364 20.08 -21.84 -0.45
CA ALA A 364 20.11 -20.62 -1.26
C ALA A 364 19.66 -20.81 -2.72
N ALA A 365 19.80 -22.03 -3.28
CA ALA A 365 19.32 -22.36 -4.62
C ALA A 365 17.78 -22.32 -4.76
N HIS A 366 17.06 -22.34 -3.65
CA HIS A 366 15.60 -22.23 -3.63
C HIS A 366 15.09 -20.83 -4.01
N PHE A 367 15.92 -19.79 -3.86
CA PHE A 367 15.55 -18.40 -4.09
C PHE A 367 16.07 -17.94 -5.46
N PRO A 368 15.18 -17.69 -6.44
CA PRO A 368 15.59 -17.25 -7.78
C PRO A 368 16.19 -15.84 -7.79
N PHE A 369 15.63 -14.96 -6.95
CA PHE A 369 16.18 -13.63 -6.69
C PHE A 369 16.93 -13.66 -5.38
N LYS A 370 18.20 -13.23 -5.39
CA LYS A 370 19.05 -13.18 -4.19
C LYS A 370 19.20 -11.74 -3.73
N MET A 371 18.84 -11.49 -2.48
CA MET A 371 18.98 -10.17 -1.89
C MET A 371 20.46 -9.77 -1.75
N PRO A 372 20.87 -8.56 -2.20
CA PRO A 372 22.22 -8.06 -1.97
C PRO A 372 22.45 -7.84 -0.47
N LEU A 373 23.65 -8.18 0.01
CA LEU A 373 24.07 -7.99 1.41
C LEU A 373 23.21 -8.74 2.44
N TYR A 374 22.52 -9.82 2.06
CA TYR A 374 21.77 -10.66 3.00
C TYR A 374 22.66 -11.08 4.19
N PRO A 375 22.20 -10.97 5.46
CA PRO A 375 20.84 -10.62 5.92
C PRO A 375 20.63 -9.14 6.28
N LEU A 376 21.55 -8.23 5.94
CA LEU A 376 21.53 -6.84 6.41
C LEU A 376 20.23 -6.10 6.07
N PRO A 377 19.70 -6.12 4.82
CA PRO A 377 18.46 -5.40 4.51
C PRO A 377 17.25 -5.95 5.28
N VAL A 378 17.23 -7.26 5.60
CA VAL A 378 16.15 -7.86 6.40
C VAL A 378 16.18 -7.34 7.84
N LEU A 379 17.36 -7.27 8.45
CA LEU A 379 17.53 -6.74 9.80
C LEU A 379 17.19 -5.24 9.86
N LEU A 380 17.61 -4.48 8.84
CA LEU A 380 17.26 -3.06 8.70
C LEU A 380 15.75 -2.89 8.54
N ALA A 381 15.08 -3.69 7.70
CA ALA A 381 13.62 -3.64 7.54
C ALA A 381 12.91 -3.87 8.88
N ILE A 382 13.30 -4.89 9.65
CA ILE A 382 12.73 -5.16 10.98
C ILE A 382 12.93 -3.96 11.92
N ALA A 383 14.15 -3.41 11.99
CA ALA A 383 14.45 -2.27 12.85
C ALA A 383 13.63 -1.03 12.46
N ILE A 384 13.57 -0.71 11.16
CA ILE A 384 12.85 0.47 10.63
C ILE A 384 11.36 0.34 10.89
N TRP A 385 10.75 -0.80 10.55
CA TRP A 385 9.32 -1.00 10.77
C TRP A 385 8.97 -1.00 12.26
N THR A 386 9.84 -1.56 13.11
CA THR A 386 9.66 -1.50 14.57
C THR A 386 9.72 -0.05 15.08
N PHE A 387 10.67 0.74 14.60
CA PHE A 387 10.77 2.16 14.92
C PHE A 387 9.52 2.94 14.48
N ILE A 388 9.02 2.69 13.27
CA ILE A 388 7.79 3.33 12.76
C ILE A 388 6.58 2.92 13.61
N PHE A 389 6.47 1.65 13.98
CA PHE A 389 5.38 1.15 14.82
C PHE A 389 5.31 1.89 16.16
N ILE A 390 6.45 2.02 16.83
CA ILE A 390 6.57 2.74 18.10
C ILE A 390 6.25 4.23 17.90
N SER A 391 6.72 4.81 16.79
CA SER A 391 6.52 6.23 16.46
C SER A 391 5.09 6.58 16.04
N THR A 392 4.24 5.59 15.76
CA THR A 392 2.83 5.80 15.36
C THR A 392 1.97 6.29 16.54
N GLY A 393 2.49 6.21 17.77
CA GLY A 393 1.83 6.69 18.98
C GLY A 393 1.06 5.58 19.71
N TRP A 394 0.96 5.74 21.02
CA TRP A 394 0.47 4.70 21.94
C TRP A 394 -0.95 4.21 21.60
N THR A 395 -1.87 5.14 21.36
CA THR A 395 -3.28 4.82 21.07
C THR A 395 -3.43 3.95 19.82
N PHE A 396 -2.69 4.24 18.76
CA PHE A 396 -2.77 3.49 17.50
C PHE A 396 -1.98 2.18 17.55
N MET A 397 -0.84 2.17 18.25
CA MET A 397 -0.11 0.94 18.52
C MET A 397 -1.00 -0.05 19.27
N LEU A 398 -1.70 0.41 20.31
CA LEU A 398 -2.66 -0.40 21.05
C LEU A 398 -3.81 -0.88 20.17
N SER A 399 -4.40 -0.04 19.31
CA SER A 399 -5.48 -0.48 18.44
C SER A 399 -5.05 -1.55 17.44
N GLY A 400 -3.85 -1.43 16.87
CA GLY A 400 -3.23 -2.46 16.03
C GLY A 400 -3.03 -3.77 16.78
N LEU A 401 -2.48 -3.71 18.00
CA LEU A 401 -2.32 -4.88 18.87
C LEU A 401 -3.64 -5.49 19.31
N THR A 402 -4.68 -4.69 19.56
CA THR A 402 -6.03 -5.16 19.87
C THR A 402 -6.61 -5.94 18.70
N VAL A 403 -6.49 -5.43 17.46
CA VAL A 403 -6.97 -6.16 16.26
C VAL A 403 -6.23 -7.49 16.08
N ILE A 404 -4.91 -7.51 16.33
CA ILE A 404 -4.12 -8.75 16.32
C ILE A 404 -4.60 -9.71 17.42
N GLY A 405 -4.78 -9.22 18.65
CA GLY A 405 -5.25 -10.02 19.78
C GLY A 405 -6.63 -10.63 19.53
N LEU A 406 -7.57 -9.86 18.99
CA LEU A 406 -8.88 -10.36 18.56
C LEU A 406 -8.74 -11.42 17.46
N GLY A 407 -7.84 -11.20 16.50
CA GLY A 407 -7.54 -12.19 15.46
C GLY A 407 -7.00 -13.50 16.05
N ILE A 408 -6.14 -13.44 17.07
CA ILE A 408 -5.62 -14.63 17.77
C ILE A 408 -6.76 -15.38 18.47
N ILE A 409 -7.65 -14.67 19.17
CA ILE A 409 -8.81 -15.26 19.84
C ILE A 409 -9.71 -15.99 18.82
N VAL A 410 -10.06 -15.31 17.73
CA VAL A 410 -10.89 -15.89 16.66
C VAL A 410 -10.20 -17.10 16.02
N PHE A 411 -8.88 -17.03 15.82
CA PHE A 411 -8.09 -18.16 15.30
C PHE A 411 -8.16 -19.37 16.24
N ILE A 412 -7.93 -19.18 17.54
CA ILE A 412 -7.97 -20.26 18.54
C ILE A 412 -9.36 -20.91 18.59
N ILE A 413 -10.43 -20.12 18.61
CA ILE A 413 -11.81 -20.63 18.59
C ILE A 413 -12.05 -21.45 17.32
N THR A 414 -11.67 -20.91 16.15
CA THR A 414 -11.86 -21.57 14.86
C THR A 414 -11.03 -22.86 14.75
N ALA A 415 -9.78 -22.84 15.21
CA ALA A 415 -8.89 -23.99 15.23
C ALA A 415 -9.44 -25.11 16.12
N ARG A 416 -9.99 -24.75 17.29
CA ARG A 416 -10.64 -25.70 18.20
C ARG A 416 -11.88 -26.34 17.58
N ILE A 417 -12.76 -25.55 16.94
CA ILE A 417 -13.96 -26.06 16.27
C ILE A 417 -13.60 -26.99 15.10
N ARG A 418 -12.52 -26.68 14.37
CA ARG A 418 -12.09 -27.45 13.19
C ARG A 418 -11.14 -28.60 13.50
N GLY A 419 -10.75 -28.81 14.77
CA GLY A 419 -9.78 -29.83 15.17
C GLY A 419 -8.40 -29.64 14.50
N GLN A 420 -8.00 -28.40 14.24
CA GLN A 420 -6.73 -28.07 13.59
C GLN A 420 -5.70 -27.62 14.61
N TRP A 421 -4.41 -27.66 14.23
CA TRP A 421 -3.33 -27.08 15.04
C TRP A 421 -3.73 -25.70 15.63
N PRO A 422 -3.55 -25.47 16.94
CA PRO A 422 -2.78 -26.29 17.89
C PRO A 422 -3.55 -27.46 18.56
N PHE A 423 -4.83 -27.67 18.23
CA PHE A 423 -5.70 -28.67 18.88
C PHE A 423 -5.86 -29.98 18.08
N GLU A 424 -4.95 -30.25 17.14
CA GLU A 424 -4.99 -31.46 16.32
C GLU A 424 -4.66 -32.67 17.20
N HIS A 425 -5.61 -33.61 17.35
CA HIS A 425 -5.37 -34.85 18.08
C HIS A 425 -4.50 -35.77 17.21
N THR A 426 -3.34 -36.18 17.72
CA THR A 426 -2.37 -37.02 17.01
C THR A 426 -2.86 -38.45 16.69
N ASP A 427 -4.07 -38.80 17.12
CA ASP A 427 -4.61 -40.16 17.08
C ASP A 427 -5.87 -40.26 16.19
N GLN A 428 -5.71 -40.18 14.86
CA GLN A 428 -6.68 -40.82 13.95
C GLN A 428 -5.96 -41.46 12.75
N PRO A 429 -6.17 -42.76 12.49
CA PRO A 429 -5.63 -43.42 11.31
C PRO A 429 -6.26 -42.82 10.04
N VAL A 430 -5.42 -42.60 9.03
CA VAL A 430 -5.80 -42.07 7.72
C VAL A 430 -6.89 -42.94 7.11
N THR A 431 -8.14 -42.49 7.15
CA THR A 431 -9.19 -43.04 6.31
C THR A 431 -8.98 -42.51 4.89
N PRO A 432 -8.79 -43.37 3.87
CA PRO A 432 -8.57 -42.92 2.51
C PRO A 432 -9.81 -42.19 1.99
N LEU A 433 -9.61 -40.96 1.53
CA LEU A 433 -10.63 -40.15 0.87
C LEU A 433 -11.16 -40.90 -0.36
N VAL A 434 -12.46 -41.18 -0.36
CA VAL A 434 -13.18 -41.79 -1.48
C VAL A 434 -13.06 -40.89 -2.71
N ASN A 435 -12.60 -41.50 -3.81
CA ASN A 435 -12.36 -40.92 -5.12
C ASN A 435 -13.66 -40.34 -5.73
N PRO A 436 -13.77 -39.03 -6.04
CA PRO A 436 -14.94 -38.46 -6.70
C PRO A 436 -14.85 -38.67 -8.21
N LYS A 437 -15.03 -39.92 -8.64
CA LYS A 437 -15.47 -40.27 -9.98
C LYS A 437 -16.71 -41.13 -9.86
N LYS A 438 -17.86 -40.47 -9.65
CA LYS A 438 -19.22 -40.92 -9.99
C LYS A 438 -20.24 -39.89 -9.48
N LEU A 439 -20.68 -39.03 -10.41
CA LEU A 439 -22.04 -38.57 -10.70
C LEU A 439 -22.01 -37.19 -11.36
#